data_AF-A0A960A0H4-F1
#
_entry.id   AF-A0A960A0H4-F1
#
_cell.length_a   1.000
_cell.length_b   1.000
_cell.length_c   1.000
_cell.angle_alpha   90.00
_cell.angle_beta   90.00
_cell.angle_gamma   90.00
#
_symmetry.space_group_name_H-M   'P 1'
#
loop_
_entity.id
_entity.type
_entity.pdbx_description
1 polymer ?
#
loop_
_entity_poly.entity_id
_entity_poly.type
_entity_poly.pdbx_seq_one_letter_code
_entity_poly.pdbx_strand_id
1 'polypeptide(L)'
;MIAGIVVIAAVVLAGLFIAWPVLAGAGGTVVDPAAVDPVDEALDRSLDAIREIEFDHATGHLSDEDYRALDAEERNRALDLLRRRDAASRGDA
;
A
#
# COMPACT_ATOMS: atom_id res chain seq x y z
N MET A 1 10.91 -6.36 -30.97
CA MET A 1 9.90 -6.79 -29.97
C MET A 1 10.54 -7.43 -28.74
N ILE A 2 11.36 -8.49 -28.88
CA ILE A 2 12.01 -9.18 -27.75
C ILE A 2 12.86 -8.22 -26.89
N ALA A 3 13.65 -7.35 -27.51
CA ALA A 3 14.46 -6.36 -26.79
C ALA A 3 13.62 -5.35 -25.98
N GLY A 4 12.42 -4.99 -26.46
CA GLY A 4 11.52 -4.09 -25.71
C GLY A 4 10.90 -4.77 -24.49
N ILE A 5 10.54 -6.05 -24.61
CA ILE A 5 9.99 -6.85 -23.50
C ILE A 5 11.04 -7.05 -22.41
N VAL A 6 12.30 -7.27 -22.78
CA VAL A 6 13.41 -7.43 -21.82
C VAL A 6 13.64 -6.14 -21.03
N VAL A 7 13.57 -4.98 -21.69
CA VAL A 7 13.72 -3.67 -21.02
C VAL A 7 12.58 -3.42 -20.04
N ILE A 8 11.33 -3.70 -20.45
CA ILE A 8 10.15 -3.53 -19.58
C ILE A 8 10.24 -4.47 -18.37
N ALA A 9 10.59 -5.74 -18.59
CA ALA A 9 10.75 -6.71 -17.50
C ALA A 9 11.86 -6.31 -16.51
N ALA A 10 12.97 -5.76 -17.00
CA ALA A 10 14.06 -5.29 -16.16
C ALA A 10 13.65 -4.08 -15.30
N VAL A 11 12.86 -3.16 -15.85
CA VAL A 11 12.35 -1.99 -15.12
C VAL A 11 11.35 -2.41 -14.04
N VAL A 12 10.46 -3.35 -14.35
CA VAL A 12 9.50 -3.91 -13.37
C VAL A 12 10.23 -4.65 -12.24
N LEU A 13 11.22 -5.49 -12.57
CA LEU A 13 12.03 -6.19 -11.57
C LEU A 13 12.85 -5.22 -10.70
N ALA A 14 13.41 -4.16 -11.29
CA ALA A 14 14.11 -3.13 -10.54
C ALA A 14 13.16 -2.36 -9.60
N GLY A 15 11.95 -2.02 -10.07
CA GLY A 15 10.90 -1.41 -9.26
C GLY A 15 10.50 -2.29 -8.08
N LEU A 16 10.25 -3.58 -8.34
CA LEU A 16 9.97 -4.58 -7.30
C LEU A 16 11.12 -4.72 -6.31
N PHE A 17 12.37 -4.75 -6.78
CA PHE A 17 13.55 -4.88 -5.91
C PHE A 17 13.77 -3.65 -5.02
N ILE A 18 13.42 -2.44 -5.49
CA ILE A 18 13.50 -1.19 -4.71
C ILE A 18 12.32 -1.06 -3.75
N ALA A 19 11.12 -1.50 -4.15
CA ALA A 19 9.94 -1.55 -3.30
C ALA A 19 10.06 -2.66 -2.23
N TRP A 20 10.79 -3.75 -2.53
CA TRP A 20 10.99 -4.89 -1.65
C TRP A 20 11.50 -4.52 -0.26
N PRO A 21 12.57 -3.73 -0.05
CA PRO A 21 13.02 -3.36 1.30
C PRO A 21 12.06 -2.46 2.07
N VAL A 22 11.18 -1.72 1.39
CA VAL A 22 10.17 -0.85 2.01
C VAL A 22 8.95 -1.67 2.44
N LEU A 23 8.53 -2.64 1.61
CA LEU A 23 7.53 -3.66 1.98
C LEU A 23 8.09 -4.67 2.99
N ALA A 24 9.37 -4.99 2.88
CA ALA A 24 10.12 -5.86 3.80
C ALA A 24 10.73 -5.07 4.96
N GLY A 25 10.12 -3.93 5.34
CA GLY A 25 10.45 -3.12 6.51
C GLY A 25 10.37 -3.83 7.87
N ALA A 26 10.52 -5.15 7.92
CA ALA A 26 10.78 -5.96 9.09
C ALA A 26 12.30 -6.11 9.34
N GLY A 27 13.07 -5.02 9.28
CA GLY A 27 14.53 -5.09 9.47
C GLY A 27 15.19 -3.75 9.77
N GLY A 28 14.88 -3.14 10.91
CA GLY A 28 15.59 -1.91 11.30
C GLY A 28 15.38 -1.39 12.72
N THR A 29 14.35 -1.82 13.44
CA THR A 29 14.22 -1.72 14.90
C THR A 29 13.30 -2.87 15.29
N VAL A 30 13.66 -3.66 16.30
CA VAL A 30 12.71 -4.58 16.92
C VAL A 30 11.67 -3.70 17.62
N VAL A 31 10.68 -3.23 16.85
CA VAL A 31 9.45 -2.69 17.40
C VAL A 31 8.76 -3.89 18.00
N ASP A 32 8.55 -3.85 19.32
CA ASP A 32 7.77 -4.89 20.00
C ASP A 32 6.42 -5.02 19.26
N PRO A 33 6.10 -6.16 18.64
CA PRO A 33 4.84 -6.33 17.91
C PRO A 33 3.63 -6.15 18.83
N ALA A 34 3.82 -6.17 20.15
CA ALA A 34 2.78 -5.86 21.13
C ALA A 34 2.49 -4.35 21.30
N ALA A 35 3.31 -3.46 20.73
CA ALA A 35 3.18 -2.01 20.87
C ALA A 35 2.62 -1.30 19.61
N VAL A 36 2.36 -2.03 18.52
CA VAL A 36 1.74 -1.46 17.32
C VAL A 36 0.23 -1.36 17.55
N ASP A 37 -0.33 -0.16 17.39
CA ASP A 37 -1.76 0.05 17.46
C ASP A 37 -2.43 -0.76 16.32
N PRO A 38 -3.43 -1.62 16.60
CA PRO A 38 -4.15 -2.35 15.55
C PRO A 38 -4.77 -1.44 14.49
N VAL A 39 -5.05 -0.17 14.81
CA VAL A 39 -5.52 0.84 13.85
C VAL A 39 -4.41 1.25 12.88
N ASP A 40 -3.17 1.38 13.35
CA ASP A 40 -2.01 1.71 12.51
C ASP A 40 -1.71 0.58 11.53
N GLU A 41 -1.72 -0.67 12.00
CA GLU A 41 -1.51 -1.83 11.10
C GLU A 41 -2.63 -1.98 10.06
N ALA A 42 -3.89 -1.71 10.46
CA ALA A 42 -5.00 -1.70 9.53
C ALA A 42 -4.90 -0.58 8.50
N LEU A 43 -4.40 0.60 8.91
CA LEU A 43 -4.20 1.74 8.03
C LEU A 43 -3.11 1.45 7.00
N ASP A 44 -1.96 0.92 7.43
CA ASP A 44 -0.86 0.56 6.54
C ASP A 44 -1.32 -0.45 5.47
N ARG A 45 -2.09 -1.47 5.89
CA ARG A 45 -2.65 -2.47 4.97
C ARG A 45 -3.59 -1.86 3.94
N SER A 46 -4.44 -0.90 4.34
CA SER A 46 -5.36 -0.22 3.41
C SER A 46 -4.60 0.69 2.44
N LEU A 47 -3.54 1.37 2.91
CA LEU A 47 -2.68 2.18 2.04
C LEU A 47 -1.89 1.33 1.04
N ASP A 48 -1.45 0.14 1.43
CA ASP A 48 -0.79 -0.80 0.51
C ASP A 48 -1.78 -1.32 -0.55
N ALA A 49 -3.03 -1.63 -0.17
CA ALA A 49 -4.06 -2.04 -1.12
C ALA A 49 -4.36 -0.95 -2.17
N ILE A 50 -4.41 0.33 -1.76
CA ILE A 50 -4.58 1.45 -2.69
C ILE A 50 -3.41 1.51 -3.69
N ARG A 51 -2.17 1.32 -3.23
CA ARG A 51 -0.99 1.32 -4.12
C ARG A 51 -1.01 0.16 -5.11
N GLU A 52 -1.48 -1.02 -4.69
CA GLU A 52 -1.63 -2.18 -5.56
C GLU A 52 -2.70 -1.95 -6.64
N ILE A 53 -3.86 -1.40 -6.26
CA ILE A 53 -4.94 -1.03 -7.19
C ILE A 53 -4.45 0.01 -8.21
N GLU A 54 -3.73 1.04 -7.76
CA GLU A 54 -3.13 2.05 -8.64
C GLU A 54 -2.07 1.44 -9.58
N PHE A 55 -1.29 0.47 -9.11
CA PHE A 55 -0.29 -0.22 -9.91
C PHE A 55 -0.94 -1.11 -10.99
N ASP A 56 -1.98 -1.86 -10.64
CA ASP A 56 -2.71 -2.71 -11.57
C ASP A 56 -3.44 -1.89 -12.64
N HIS A 57 -3.95 -0.71 -12.29
CA HIS A 57 -4.48 0.24 -13.27
C HIS A 57 -3.38 0.78 -14.19
N ALA A 58 -2.26 1.24 -13.63
CA ALA A 58 -1.14 1.80 -14.40
C ALA A 58 -0.49 0.78 -15.36
N THR A 59 -0.54 -0.52 -15.01
CA THR A 59 -0.04 -1.61 -15.85
C THR A 59 -1.08 -2.14 -16.84
N GLY A 60 -2.33 -1.66 -16.76
CA GLY A 60 -3.43 -2.02 -17.66
C GLY A 60 -4.09 -3.36 -17.31
N HIS A 61 -3.90 -3.88 -16.11
CA HIS A 61 -4.55 -5.08 -15.59
C HIS A 61 -5.96 -4.81 -15.05
N LEU A 62 -6.29 -3.55 -14.77
CA LEU A 62 -7.59 -3.12 -14.23
C LEU A 62 -8.29 -2.13 -15.16
N SER A 63 -9.59 -2.30 -15.36
CA SER A 63 -10.40 -1.37 -16.15
C SER A 63 -10.60 -0.04 -15.39
N ASP A 64 -10.81 1.07 -16.12
CA ASP A 64 -11.04 2.38 -15.48
C ASP A 64 -12.28 2.39 -14.55
N GLU A 65 -13.32 1.62 -14.90
CA GLU A 65 -14.55 1.53 -14.11
C GLU A 65 -14.33 0.76 -12.81
N ASP A 66 -13.64 -0.38 -12.88
CA ASP A 66 -13.31 -1.20 -11.72
C ASP A 66 -12.29 -0.51 -10.81
N TYR A 67 -11.28 0.16 -11.39
CA TYR A 67 -10.32 0.99 -10.66
C TYR A 67 -11.03 2.02 -9.79
N ARG A 68 -11.95 2.79 -10.38
CA ARG A 68 -12.65 3.84 -9.64
C ARG A 68 -13.52 3.30 -8.51
N ALA A 69 -14.11 2.12 -8.67
CA ALA A 69 -14.91 1.48 -7.63
C ALA A 69 -14.02 1.02 -6.47
N LEU A 70 -12.94 0.28 -6.76
CA LEU A 70 -12.02 -0.29 -5.77
C LEU A 70 -11.20 0.78 -5.04
N ASP A 71 -10.67 1.77 -5.77
CA ASP A 71 -9.92 2.90 -5.21
C ASP A 71 -10.79 3.72 -4.25
N ALA A 72 -12.05 4.00 -4.63
CA ALA A 72 -12.97 4.74 -3.78
C ALA A 72 -13.32 3.99 -2.49
N GLU A 73 -13.52 2.67 -2.56
CA GLU A 73 -13.81 1.84 -1.39
C GLU A 73 -12.63 1.82 -0.40
N GLU A 74 -11.42 1.53 -0.89
CA GLU A 74 -10.23 1.45 -0.04
C GLU A 74 -9.80 2.82 0.49
N ARG A 75 -9.95 3.91 -0.28
CA ARG A 75 -9.75 5.27 0.26
C ARG A 75 -10.72 5.61 1.38
N ASN A 76 -11.99 5.23 1.26
CA ASN A 76 -12.97 5.45 2.33
C ASN A 76 -12.59 4.67 3.60
N ARG A 77 -12.09 3.45 3.43
CA ARG A 77 -11.58 2.63 4.53
C ARG A 77 -10.36 3.25 5.20
N ALA A 78 -9.37 3.70 4.44
CA ALA A 78 -8.18 4.39 4.96
C ALA A 78 -8.56 5.67 5.72
N LEU A 79 -9.52 6.44 5.20
CA LEU A 79 -10.03 7.65 5.88
C LEU A 79 -10.73 7.33 7.21
N ASP A 80 -11.49 6.24 7.29
CA ASP A 80 -12.11 5.82 8.55
C ASP A 80 -11.05 5.41 9.59
N LEU A 81 -10.02 4.68 9.17
CA LEU A 81 -8.91 4.28 10.03
C LEU A 81 -8.11 5.49 10.54
N LEU A 82 -7.81 6.46 9.68
CA LEU A 82 -7.19 7.73 10.07
C LEU A 82 -8.00 8.47 11.14
N ARG A 83 -9.32 8.56 10.96
CA ARG A 83 -10.19 9.21 11.96
C ARG A 83 -10.17 8.49 13.30
N ARG A 84 -10.14 7.14 13.32
CA ARG A 84 -10.05 6.34 14.54
C ARG A 84 -8.72 6.56 15.25
N ARG A 85 -7.63 6.57 14.51
CA ARG A 85 -6.28 6.87 15.01
C ARG A 85 -6.19 8.27 15.62
N ASP A 86 -6.74 9.27 14.93
CA ASP A 86 -6.78 10.64 15.43
C ASP A 86 -7.67 10.79 16.68
N ALA A 87 -8.72 9.97 16.80
CA ALA A 87 -9.58 9.95 17.98
C ALA A 87 -8.88 9.29 19.18
N ALA A 88 -8.16 8.19 18.97
CA ALA A 88 -7.38 7.51 19.99
C ALA A 88 -6.26 8.40 20.54
N SER A 89 -5.48 9.01 19.65
CA SER A 89 -4.41 9.95 20.04
C SER A 89 -4.90 11.20 20.77
N ARG A 90 -6.14 11.65 20.51
CA ARG A 90 -6.77 12.76 21.26
C ARG A 90 -7.40 12.34 22.59
N GLY A 91 -7.73 11.06 22.77
CA GLY A 91 -8.31 10.53 24.00
C GLY A 91 -7.26 10.21 25.07
N ASP A 92 -6.02 9.97 24.66
CA ASP A 92 -4.87 9.69 25.53
C ASP A 92 -4.11 10.97 25.98
N ALA A 93 -4.65 12.17 25.72
CA ALA A 93 -4.10 13.48 26.13
C ALA A 93 -4.93 14.12 27.27
#